data_AF-A0A9E5UQF3-F1
#
_entry.id   AF-A0A9E5UQF3-F1
#
_cell.length_a   1.000
_cell.length_b   1.000
_cell.length_c   1.000
_cell.angle_alpha   90.00
_cell.angle_beta   90.00
_cell.angle_gamma   90.00
#
_symmetry.space_group_name_H-M   'P 1'
#
loop_
_entity.id
_entity.type
_entity.pdbx_description
1 polymer ?
#
loop_
_entity_poly.entity_id
_entity_poly.type
_entity_poly.pdbx_seq_one_letter_code
_entity_poly.pdbx_strand_id
1 'polypeptide(L)'
;MKDRTGLYIISGSAADAVSYESSEYGQGFLTYSLLLGMTGAALEKETDLLNVSTWFKYATNEVNRMAAEYNSTQQPQVAEPKTNFWIGKFEEKDRNLIPLKEAKPMFGEPRFMNSDKLKDDLDLEQLVQAELLEGVYASRSANYIFTDGKNKKIHQINGLYTIDAQGNIKITIKIYKGDTLIAEIKDLEGNTREIQALAEDIVREAKKRVLK
;
A
#
# COMPACT_ATOMS: atom_id res chain seq x y z
N MET A 1 -21.51 -10.52 -30.65
CA MET A 1 -21.57 -9.09 -30.33
C MET A 1 -21.16 -8.26 -31.56
N LYS A 2 -21.88 -8.39 -32.69
CA LYS A 2 -21.37 -8.04 -34.03
C LYS A 2 -21.72 -6.62 -34.52
N ASP A 3 -22.63 -5.91 -33.83
CA ASP A 3 -23.23 -4.65 -34.35
C ASP A 3 -23.18 -3.46 -33.37
N ARG A 4 -22.19 -3.38 -32.47
CA ARG A 4 -22.08 -2.26 -31.52
C ARG A 4 -20.92 -1.32 -31.86
N THR A 5 -21.03 -0.64 -33.00
CA THR A 5 -20.12 0.45 -33.36
C THR A 5 -20.19 1.53 -32.29
N GLY A 6 -19.06 1.84 -31.63
CA GLY A 6 -18.97 2.89 -30.61
C GLY A 6 -19.18 2.46 -29.15
N LEU A 7 -19.33 1.16 -28.85
CA LEU A 7 -19.37 0.68 -27.46
C LEU A 7 -18.05 0.03 -27.06
N TYR A 8 -17.40 0.59 -26.04
CA TYR A 8 -16.21 0.03 -25.42
C TYR A 8 -16.53 -0.34 -23.97
N ILE A 9 -16.24 -1.58 -23.58
CA ILE A 9 -16.46 -2.08 -22.22
C ILE A 9 -15.14 -2.63 -21.70
N ILE A 10 -14.77 -2.23 -20.50
CA ILE A 10 -13.76 -2.91 -19.67
C ILE A 10 -14.41 -3.30 -18.36
N SER A 11 -14.19 -4.54 -17.94
CA SER A 11 -14.70 -5.09 -16.68
C SER A 11 -13.55 -5.34 -15.72
N GLY A 12 -13.80 -5.18 -14.41
CA GLY A 12 -12.79 -5.31 -13.35
C GLY A 12 -12.13 -6.69 -13.29
N SER A 13 -12.86 -7.74 -13.68
CA SER A 13 -12.40 -9.12 -13.64
C SER A 13 -13.20 -9.96 -14.65
N ALA A 14 -12.77 -11.20 -14.86
CA ALA A 14 -13.56 -12.20 -15.58
C ALA A 14 -14.87 -12.52 -14.82
N ALA A 15 -15.84 -13.11 -15.51
CA ALA A 15 -17.03 -13.66 -14.86
C ALA A 15 -16.61 -14.65 -13.77
N ASP A 16 -17.24 -14.55 -12.58
CA ASP A 16 -16.94 -15.35 -11.39
C ASP A 16 -15.54 -15.17 -10.78
N ALA A 17 -14.84 -14.08 -11.13
CA ALA A 17 -13.54 -13.72 -10.56
C ALA A 17 -13.60 -12.45 -9.69
N VAL A 18 -12.72 -12.37 -8.69
CA VAL A 18 -12.67 -11.25 -7.74
C VAL A 18 -12.13 -10.00 -8.42
N SER A 19 -12.84 -8.88 -8.24
CA SER A 19 -12.34 -7.53 -8.53
C SER A 19 -11.82 -6.93 -7.24
N TYR A 20 -10.51 -6.74 -7.13
CA TYR A 20 -9.91 -6.25 -5.90
C TYR A 20 -10.13 -4.75 -5.71
N GLU A 21 -10.64 -4.38 -4.54
CA GLU A 21 -10.54 -3.05 -3.96
C GLU A 21 -9.31 -3.02 -3.07
N SER A 22 -8.38 -2.11 -3.33
CA SER A 22 -7.15 -2.03 -2.56
C SER A 22 -7.20 -0.88 -1.57
N SER A 23 -7.08 -1.20 -0.28
CA SER A 23 -6.90 -0.22 0.79
C SER A 23 -5.61 0.60 0.62
N GLU A 24 -4.59 0.06 -0.09
CA GLU A 24 -3.34 0.75 -0.44
C GLU A 24 -3.65 2.00 -1.28
N TYR A 25 -4.54 1.85 -2.27
CA TYR A 25 -4.87 2.94 -3.21
C TYR A 25 -6.20 3.63 -2.87
N GLY A 26 -7.01 3.07 -1.96
CA GLY A 26 -8.34 3.57 -1.62
C GLY A 26 -9.30 3.58 -2.82
N GLN A 27 -9.08 2.66 -3.77
CA GLN A 27 -9.87 2.39 -4.97
C GLN A 27 -9.48 1.04 -5.57
N GLY A 28 -10.34 0.49 -6.45
CA GLY A 28 -10.07 -0.76 -7.15
C GLY A 28 -8.91 -0.68 -8.12
N PHE A 29 -8.22 -1.80 -8.35
CA PHE A 29 -7.05 -1.87 -9.24
C PHE A 29 -7.39 -1.35 -10.64
N LEU A 30 -8.55 -1.72 -11.21
CA LEU A 30 -8.95 -1.24 -12.53
C LEU A 30 -9.10 0.29 -12.57
N THR A 31 -9.79 0.88 -11.60
CA THR A 31 -9.98 2.33 -11.52
C THR A 31 -8.63 3.04 -11.39
N TYR A 32 -7.75 2.54 -10.51
CA TYR A 32 -6.41 3.07 -10.35
C TYR A 32 -5.61 3.01 -11.65
N SER A 33 -5.59 1.86 -12.32
CA SER A 33 -4.84 1.67 -13.57
C SER A 33 -5.37 2.53 -14.71
N LEU A 34 -6.69 2.76 -14.78
CA LEU A 34 -7.29 3.68 -15.75
C LEU A 34 -6.82 5.13 -15.49
N LEU A 35 -6.92 5.62 -14.25
CA LEU A 35 -6.45 6.97 -13.90
C LEU A 35 -4.95 7.14 -14.14
N LEU A 36 -4.14 6.13 -13.78
CA LEU A 36 -2.70 6.13 -14.02
C LEU A 36 -2.37 6.18 -15.53
N GLY A 37 -3.13 5.48 -16.38
CA GLY A 37 -2.94 5.57 -17.83
C GLY A 37 -3.13 7.00 -18.35
N MET A 38 -4.10 7.72 -17.81
CA MET A 38 -4.43 9.09 -18.19
C MET A 38 -3.37 10.12 -17.76
N THR A 39 -2.50 9.82 -16.78
CA THR A 39 -1.42 10.73 -16.37
C THR A 39 -0.25 10.77 -17.36
N GLY A 40 -0.26 9.95 -18.41
CA GLY A 40 0.72 9.98 -19.49
C GLY A 40 1.23 8.62 -19.96
N ALA A 41 0.96 7.55 -19.19
CA ALA A 41 1.46 6.22 -19.51
C ALA A 41 0.74 5.59 -20.72
N ALA A 42 -0.52 5.95 -20.96
CA ALA A 42 -1.32 5.49 -22.10
C ALA A 42 -1.51 6.54 -23.20
N LEU A 43 -0.94 7.74 -23.05
CA LEU A 43 -1.03 8.81 -24.04
C LEU A 43 -0.05 8.57 -25.20
N GLU A 44 -0.48 8.96 -26.40
CA GLU A 44 0.41 9.14 -27.55
C GLU A 44 1.43 10.24 -27.24
N LYS A 45 2.73 9.97 -27.45
CA LYS A 45 3.82 10.81 -26.95
C LYS A 45 3.91 12.17 -27.64
N GLU A 46 3.50 12.25 -28.89
CA GLU A 46 3.61 13.43 -29.73
C GLU A 46 2.37 14.33 -29.63
N THR A 47 1.21 13.76 -29.30
CA THR A 47 -0.09 14.44 -29.42
C THR A 47 -0.82 14.59 -28.09
N ASP A 48 -0.39 13.89 -27.04
CA ASP A 48 -1.09 13.74 -25.76
C ASP A 48 -2.53 13.21 -25.91
N LEU A 49 -2.83 12.53 -27.02
CA LEU A 49 -4.14 11.94 -27.27
C LEU A 49 -4.27 10.60 -26.56
N LEU A 50 -5.43 10.37 -25.95
CA LEU A 50 -5.78 9.11 -25.28
C LEU A 50 -6.69 8.28 -26.18
N ASN A 51 -6.15 7.17 -26.69
CA ASN A 51 -6.89 6.16 -27.44
C ASN A 51 -7.48 5.10 -26.49
N VAL A 52 -8.76 4.74 -26.65
CA VAL A 52 -9.45 3.79 -25.75
C VAL A 52 -8.77 2.42 -25.72
N SER A 53 -8.36 1.88 -26.86
CA SER A 53 -7.77 0.54 -26.93
C SER A 53 -6.39 0.51 -26.28
N THR A 54 -5.56 1.54 -26.51
CA THR A 54 -4.27 1.70 -25.82
C THR A 54 -4.46 1.87 -24.31
N TRP A 55 -5.45 2.66 -23.91
CA TRP A 55 -5.79 2.90 -22.51
C TRP A 55 -6.25 1.64 -21.78
N PHE A 56 -7.16 0.87 -22.38
CA PHE A 56 -7.65 -0.38 -21.81
C PHE A 56 -6.57 -1.45 -21.77
N LYS A 57 -5.72 -1.52 -22.80
CA LYS A 57 -4.54 -2.41 -22.80
C LYS A 57 -3.57 -2.06 -21.67
N TYR A 58 -3.28 -0.77 -21.50
CA TYR A 58 -2.46 -0.29 -20.39
C TYR A 58 -3.06 -0.71 -19.04
N ALA A 59 -4.35 -0.41 -18.84
CA ALA A 59 -5.03 -0.74 -17.59
C ALA A 59 -5.04 -2.25 -17.31
N THR A 60 -5.27 -3.07 -18.33
CA THR A 60 -5.25 -4.54 -18.21
C THR A 60 -3.87 -5.05 -17.76
N ASN A 61 -2.79 -4.55 -18.36
CA ASN A 61 -1.44 -4.93 -17.98
C ASN A 61 -1.11 -4.53 -16.54
N GLU A 62 -1.52 -3.32 -16.16
CA GLU A 62 -1.25 -2.77 -14.83
C GLU A 62 -2.02 -3.50 -13.74
N VAL A 63 -3.31 -3.83 -13.96
CA VAL A 63 -4.10 -4.65 -13.02
C VAL A 63 -3.45 -6.02 -12.79
N ASN A 64 -2.99 -6.69 -13.86
CA ASN A 64 -2.29 -7.97 -13.74
C ASN A 64 -1.00 -7.83 -12.93
N ARG A 65 -0.22 -6.77 -13.19
CA ARG A 65 1.03 -6.48 -12.47
C ARG A 65 0.75 -6.24 -10.98
N MET A 66 -0.23 -5.40 -10.65
CA MET A 66 -0.63 -5.09 -9.28
C MET A 66 -1.13 -6.33 -8.55
N ALA A 67 -2.00 -7.14 -9.15
CA ALA A 67 -2.48 -8.37 -8.52
C ALA A 67 -1.35 -9.36 -8.23
N ALA A 68 -0.37 -9.49 -9.13
CA ALA A 68 0.79 -10.36 -8.95
C ALA A 68 1.68 -9.93 -7.76
N GLU A 69 1.78 -8.62 -7.46
CA GLU A 69 2.50 -8.13 -6.27
C GLU A 69 1.88 -8.62 -4.95
N TYR A 70 0.61 -9.01 -4.98
CA TYR A 70 -0.14 -9.59 -3.86
C TYR A 70 -0.24 -11.12 -3.94
N ASN A 71 0.55 -11.77 -4.81
CA ASN A 71 0.45 -13.21 -5.11
C ASN A 71 -0.97 -13.62 -5.54
N SER A 72 -1.70 -12.71 -6.19
CA SER A 72 -3.05 -12.95 -6.70
C SER A 72 -3.11 -12.76 -8.22
N THR A 73 -4.28 -13.02 -8.80
CA THR A 73 -4.57 -12.82 -10.21
C THR A 73 -5.85 -12.02 -10.37
N GLN A 74 -5.83 -11.05 -11.28
CA GLN A 74 -7.02 -10.31 -11.70
C GLN A 74 -6.86 -9.97 -13.18
N GLN A 75 -7.76 -10.50 -14.00
CA GLN A 75 -7.73 -10.34 -15.46
C GLN A 75 -8.94 -9.54 -15.94
N PRO A 76 -8.80 -8.21 -16.16
CA PRO A 76 -9.84 -7.41 -16.79
C PRO A 76 -10.24 -7.97 -18.16
N GLN A 77 -11.53 -7.96 -18.48
CA GLN A 77 -12.03 -8.34 -19.80
C GLN A 77 -12.44 -7.11 -20.59
N VAL A 78 -11.94 -7.02 -21.82
CA VAL A 78 -12.21 -5.92 -22.75
C VAL A 78 -13.12 -6.42 -23.87
N ALA A 79 -14.20 -5.70 -24.11
CA ALA A 79 -15.04 -5.85 -25.28
C ALA A 79 -15.06 -4.52 -26.04
N GLU A 80 -14.45 -4.50 -27.21
CA GLU A 80 -14.30 -3.31 -28.05
C GLU A 80 -14.54 -3.62 -29.53
N PRO A 81 -15.04 -2.65 -30.32
CA PRO A 81 -15.11 -2.77 -31.77
C PRO A 81 -13.70 -2.76 -32.39
N LYS A 82 -13.57 -3.22 -33.64
CA LYS A 82 -12.30 -3.19 -34.39
C LYS A 82 -11.93 -1.79 -34.92
N THR A 83 -12.34 -0.73 -34.23
CA THR A 83 -12.13 0.67 -34.62
C THR A 83 -11.36 1.39 -33.53
N ASN A 84 -10.55 2.37 -33.93
CA ASN A 84 -9.87 3.26 -32.99
C ASN A 84 -10.81 4.41 -32.58
N PHE A 85 -10.72 4.81 -31.31
CA PHE A 85 -11.44 5.96 -30.80
C PHE A 85 -10.56 6.72 -29.81
N TRP A 86 -10.41 8.03 -30.03
CA TRP A 86 -9.71 8.93 -29.14
C TRP A 86 -10.72 9.66 -28.28
N ILE A 87 -10.54 9.62 -26.96
CA ILE A 87 -11.49 10.22 -26.00
C ILE A 87 -11.12 11.65 -25.61
N GLY A 88 -9.91 12.09 -25.92
CA GLY A 88 -9.48 13.46 -25.67
C GLY A 88 -7.97 13.61 -25.69
N LYS A 89 -7.54 14.88 -25.64
CA LYS A 89 -6.16 15.28 -25.40
C LYS A 89 -6.00 15.60 -23.91
N PHE A 90 -4.95 15.09 -23.28
CA PHE A 90 -4.67 15.28 -21.86
C PHE A 90 -3.36 16.04 -21.70
N GLU A 91 -3.44 17.38 -21.74
CA GLU A 91 -2.27 18.23 -21.57
C GLU A 91 -1.78 18.18 -20.11
N GLU A 92 -0.59 18.71 -19.84
CA GLU A 92 -0.02 18.72 -18.48
C GLU A 92 -0.98 19.26 -17.41
N LYS A 93 -1.66 20.37 -17.71
CA LYS A 93 -2.67 20.97 -16.82
C LYS A 93 -3.83 20.02 -16.51
N ASP A 94 -4.26 19.20 -17.48
CA ASP A 94 -5.38 18.27 -17.32
C ASP A 94 -4.94 17.05 -16.52
N ARG A 95 -3.71 16.58 -16.76
CA ARG A 95 -3.10 15.46 -16.03
C ARG A 95 -2.96 15.76 -14.54
N ASN A 96 -2.62 17.00 -14.20
CA ASN A 96 -2.49 17.45 -12.81
C ASN A 96 -3.85 17.51 -12.05
N LEU A 97 -4.98 17.45 -12.76
CA LEU A 97 -6.31 17.42 -12.15
C LEU A 97 -6.80 15.99 -11.86
N ILE A 98 -6.09 14.96 -12.35
CA ILE A 98 -6.49 13.57 -12.16
C ILE A 98 -6.27 13.18 -10.69
N PRO A 99 -7.30 12.74 -9.96
CA PRO A 99 -7.21 12.42 -8.54
C PRO A 99 -6.58 11.04 -8.32
N LEU A 100 -5.32 10.87 -8.74
CA LEU A 100 -4.58 9.63 -8.52
C LEU A 100 -4.06 9.62 -7.08
N LYS A 101 -4.62 8.72 -6.26
CA LYS A 101 -4.18 8.54 -4.88
C LYS A 101 -2.83 7.83 -4.86
N GLU A 102 -1.90 8.34 -4.07
CA GLU A 102 -0.65 7.63 -3.80
C GLU A 102 -0.89 6.37 -2.97
N ALA A 103 -0.03 5.37 -3.17
CA ALA A 103 -0.04 4.15 -2.37
C ALA A 103 0.22 4.47 -0.90
N LYS A 104 -0.73 4.15 -0.03
CA LYS A 104 -0.55 4.25 1.41
C LYS A 104 0.52 3.26 1.87
N PRO A 105 1.50 3.69 2.69
CA PRO A 105 2.44 2.77 3.30
C PRO A 105 1.71 1.70 4.13
N MET A 106 2.21 0.48 4.06
CA MET A 106 1.63 -0.67 4.76
C MET A 106 2.52 -1.04 5.94
N PHE A 107 1.95 -1.25 7.12
CA PHE A 107 2.64 -1.85 8.27
C PHE A 107 2.17 -3.28 8.46
N GLY A 108 3.12 -4.15 8.83
CA GLY A 108 2.87 -5.56 9.15
C GLY A 108 2.81 -5.80 10.65
N GLU A 109 2.56 -7.05 11.02
CA GLU A 109 2.72 -7.53 12.40
C GLU A 109 4.12 -7.18 12.89
N PRO A 110 4.28 -6.42 13.98
CA PRO A 110 5.60 -6.09 14.50
C PRO A 110 6.28 -7.32 15.12
N ARG A 111 7.60 -7.26 15.32
CA ARG A 111 8.36 -8.32 16.00
C ARG A 111 9.24 -7.73 17.08
N PHE A 112 9.16 -8.25 18.29
CA PHE A 112 9.95 -7.79 19.41
C PHE A 112 10.59 -8.95 20.14
N MET A 113 11.79 -8.72 20.67
CA MET A 113 12.49 -9.75 21.42
C MET A 113 13.31 -9.10 22.54
N ASN A 114 13.17 -9.65 23.74
CA ASN A 114 14.11 -9.43 24.81
C ASN A 114 15.40 -10.17 24.50
N SER A 115 16.55 -9.47 24.43
CA SER A 115 17.82 -10.11 24.10
C SER A 115 18.29 -11.13 25.14
N ASP A 116 17.90 -10.95 26.41
CA ASP A 116 18.36 -11.81 27.50
C ASP A 116 17.48 -13.06 27.65
N LYS A 117 16.18 -12.92 27.37
CA LYS A 117 15.20 -14.01 27.52
C LYS A 117 14.83 -14.71 26.22
N LEU A 118 15.24 -14.16 25.07
CA LEU A 118 14.95 -14.67 23.73
C LEU A 118 13.44 -14.89 23.48
N LYS A 119 12.62 -14.01 24.06
CA LYS A 119 11.17 -13.95 23.85
C LYS A 119 10.67 -12.52 24.04
N ASP A 120 9.51 -12.20 23.52
CA ASP A 120 8.77 -11.00 23.93
C ASP A 120 8.13 -11.26 25.29
N ASP A 121 8.83 -10.89 26.36
CA ASP A 121 8.35 -11.04 27.74
C ASP A 121 7.54 -9.85 28.25
N LEU A 122 7.36 -8.82 27.43
CA LEU A 122 6.57 -7.61 27.72
C LEU A 122 5.31 -7.49 26.85
N ASP A 123 5.04 -8.47 26.00
CA ASP A 123 3.95 -8.46 25.02
C ASP A 123 3.96 -7.20 24.12
N LEU A 124 5.15 -6.65 23.84
CA LEU A 124 5.31 -5.46 23.01
C LEU A 124 4.81 -5.67 21.58
N GLU A 125 4.90 -6.88 21.03
CA GLU A 125 4.32 -7.24 19.74
C GLU A 125 2.82 -6.94 19.71
N GLN A 126 2.10 -7.41 20.74
CA GLN A 126 0.66 -7.23 20.84
C GLN A 126 0.29 -5.75 21.05
N LEU A 127 1.02 -5.05 21.91
CA LEU A 127 0.74 -3.64 22.22
C LEU A 127 1.01 -2.72 21.03
N VAL A 128 2.13 -2.92 20.33
CA VAL A 128 2.46 -2.14 19.13
C VAL A 128 1.51 -2.46 17.98
N GLN A 129 1.08 -3.72 17.85
CA GLN A 129 0.05 -4.09 16.88
C GLN A 129 -1.29 -3.41 17.18
N ALA A 130 -1.72 -3.39 18.44
CA ALA A 130 -2.96 -2.75 18.85
C ALA A 130 -2.95 -1.25 18.53
N GLU A 131 -1.84 -0.56 18.81
CA GLU A 131 -1.66 0.86 18.51
C GLU A 131 -1.67 1.15 16.99
N LEU A 132 -1.04 0.26 16.18
CA LEU A 132 -1.12 0.38 14.72
C LEU A 132 -2.56 0.24 14.21
N LEU A 133 -3.32 -0.72 14.73
CA LEU A 133 -4.72 -0.94 14.38
C LEU A 133 -5.61 0.22 14.82
N GLU A 134 -5.45 0.70 16.05
CA GLU A 134 -6.22 1.82 16.59
C GLU A 134 -6.03 3.07 15.74
N GLY A 135 -4.80 3.39 15.33
CA GLY A 135 -4.56 4.54 14.45
C GLY A 135 -5.18 4.39 13.04
N VAL A 136 -5.45 3.17 12.57
CA VAL A 136 -6.22 2.95 11.33
C VAL A 136 -7.71 3.20 11.57
N TYR A 137 -8.26 2.70 12.67
CA TYR A 137 -9.70 2.84 12.97
C TYR A 137 -10.11 4.24 13.41
N ALA A 138 -9.25 4.94 14.16
CA ALA A 138 -9.54 6.29 14.67
C ALA A 138 -9.60 7.35 13.56
N SER A 139 -8.97 7.10 12.40
CA SER A 139 -8.90 8.06 11.30
C SER A 139 -9.74 7.62 10.10
N ARG A 140 -10.78 8.41 9.78
CA ARG A 140 -11.55 8.26 8.52
C ARG A 140 -10.68 8.35 7.26
N SER A 141 -9.46 8.86 7.40
CA SER A 141 -8.48 9.06 6.35
C SER A 141 -7.08 8.65 6.83
N ALA A 142 -6.97 7.46 7.45
CA ALA A 142 -5.68 6.91 7.84
C ALA A 142 -4.69 6.95 6.66
N ASN A 143 -3.50 7.50 6.88
CA ASN A 143 -2.45 7.68 5.87
C ASN A 143 -1.55 6.44 5.71
N TYR A 144 -1.89 5.35 6.39
CA TYR A 144 -1.25 4.04 6.28
C TYR A 144 -2.33 2.94 6.38
N ILE A 145 -1.94 1.71 6.09
CA ILE A 145 -2.76 0.52 6.34
C ILE A 145 -2.00 -0.48 7.19
N PHE A 146 -2.73 -1.30 7.94
CA PHE A 146 -2.19 -2.46 8.67
C PHE A 146 -2.67 -3.74 7.99
N THR A 147 -1.79 -4.74 7.86
CA THR A 147 -2.15 -6.05 7.30
C THR A 147 -1.31 -7.17 7.90
N ASP A 148 -1.90 -8.36 8.00
CA ASP A 148 -1.27 -9.65 8.30
C ASP A 148 -0.70 -10.35 7.03
N GLY A 149 -0.83 -9.71 5.87
CA GLY A 149 -0.38 -10.24 4.59
C GLY A 149 1.14 -10.42 4.52
N LYS A 150 1.58 -11.19 3.51
CA LYS A 150 3.01 -11.41 3.23
C LYS A 150 3.35 -10.88 1.86
N ASN A 151 3.89 -9.66 1.81
CA ASN A 151 4.42 -9.06 0.58
C ASN A 151 5.63 -8.15 0.89
N LYS A 152 6.43 -7.83 -0.15
CA LYS A 152 7.65 -7.02 0.00
C LYS A 152 7.39 -5.52 0.18
N LYS A 153 6.14 -5.06 0.09
CA LYS A 153 5.77 -3.64 0.29
C LYS A 153 5.51 -3.30 1.75
N ILE A 154 5.34 -4.31 2.60
CA ILE A 154 5.04 -4.16 4.03
C ILE A 154 6.27 -3.64 4.77
N HIS A 155 6.05 -2.63 5.62
CA HIS A 155 7.00 -2.12 6.58
C HIS A 155 6.92 -2.96 7.85
N GLN A 156 7.99 -3.71 8.10
CA GLN A 156 8.16 -4.59 9.23
C GLN A 156 8.91 -3.85 10.33
N ILE A 157 8.25 -3.61 11.47
CA ILE A 157 8.87 -3.02 12.66
C ILE A 157 9.47 -4.16 13.48
N ASN A 158 10.80 -4.20 13.58
CA ASN A 158 11.53 -5.19 14.37
C ASN A 158 12.25 -4.48 15.52
N GLY A 159 12.06 -4.92 16.76
CA GLY A 159 12.74 -4.37 17.92
C GLY A 159 13.48 -5.43 18.74
N LEU A 160 14.65 -5.05 19.24
CA LEU A 160 15.40 -5.80 20.23
C LEU A 160 15.54 -4.93 21.48
N TYR A 161 15.13 -5.45 22.63
CA TYR A 161 15.15 -4.70 23.88
C TYR A 161 15.85 -5.45 25.02
N THR A 162 16.36 -4.68 25.98
CA THR A 162 16.86 -5.14 27.27
C THR A 162 16.07 -4.51 28.40
N ILE A 163 16.08 -5.14 29.58
CA ILE A 163 15.46 -4.60 30.80
C ILE A 163 16.51 -4.63 31.90
N ASP A 164 16.72 -3.49 32.55
CA ASP A 164 17.61 -3.42 33.72
C ASP A 164 16.91 -3.86 35.02
N ALA A 165 17.67 -3.95 36.12
CA ALA A 165 17.15 -4.36 37.42
C ALA A 165 16.11 -3.37 38.01
N GLN A 166 16.08 -2.13 37.52
CA GLN A 166 15.15 -1.08 37.93
C GLN A 166 13.88 -1.08 37.06
N GLY A 167 13.82 -1.92 36.03
CA GLY A 167 12.70 -2.03 35.10
C GLY A 167 12.74 -0.98 33.98
N ASN A 168 13.88 -0.33 33.74
CA ASN A 168 14.05 0.52 32.57
C ASN A 168 14.31 -0.34 31.34
N ILE A 169 13.70 0.06 30.23
CA ILE A 169 13.74 -0.63 28.95
C ILE A 169 14.60 0.19 28.03
N LYS A 170 15.50 -0.47 27.30
CA LYS A 170 16.24 0.13 26.20
C LYS A 170 15.98 -0.68 24.95
N ILE A 171 15.47 -0.05 23.90
CA ILE A 171 15.08 -0.71 22.66
C ILE A 171 15.79 -0.12 21.44
N THR A 172 16.24 -1.01 20.57
CA THR A 172 16.69 -0.67 19.20
C THR A 172 15.68 -1.21 18.22
N ILE A 173 15.20 -0.34 17.32
CA ILE A 173 14.18 -0.66 16.34
C ILE A 173 14.76 -0.53 14.93
N LYS A 174 14.48 -1.51 14.08
CA LYS A 174 14.78 -1.50 12.66
C LYS A 174 13.51 -1.71 11.87
N ILE A 175 13.27 -0.83 10.92
CA ILE A 175 12.12 -0.89 10.02
C ILE A 175 12.60 -1.35 8.66
N TYR A 176 12.07 -2.47 8.20
CA TYR A 176 12.41 -3.04 6.89
C TYR A 176 11.23 -2.97 5.94
N LYS A 177 11.48 -2.75 4.65
CA LYS A 177 10.53 -2.95 3.57
C LYS A 177 11.08 -4.03 2.65
N GLY A 178 10.52 -5.23 2.73
CA GLY A 178 11.17 -6.43 2.19
C GLY A 178 12.56 -6.60 2.82
N ASP A 179 13.60 -6.66 1.99
CA ASP A 179 14.99 -6.85 2.46
C ASP A 179 15.73 -5.52 2.69
N THR A 180 15.08 -4.37 2.44
CA THR A 180 15.70 -3.05 2.55
C THR A 180 15.45 -2.44 3.93
N LEU A 181 16.52 -2.05 4.63
CA LEU A 181 16.42 -1.25 5.85
C LEU A 181 15.99 0.18 5.51
N ILE A 182 14.82 0.59 5.99
CA ILE A 182 14.26 1.93 5.78
C ILE A 182 14.70 2.89 6.88
N ALA A 183 14.72 2.41 8.12
CA ALA A 183 15.10 3.24 9.26
C ALA A 183 15.64 2.39 10.41
N GLU A 184 16.54 3.01 11.19
CA GLU A 184 16.98 2.53 12.48
C GLU A 184 16.70 3.62 13.52
N ILE A 185 16.14 3.22 14.66
CA ILE A 185 15.90 4.04 15.84
C ILE A 185 16.70 3.37 16.95
N LYS A 186 17.73 4.07 17.45
CA LYS A 186 18.59 3.57 18.52
C LYS A 186 18.18 4.20 19.83
N ASP A 187 18.40 3.46 20.90
CA ASP A 187 18.31 3.97 22.27
C ASP A 187 16.94 4.61 22.59
N LEU A 188 15.85 4.06 22.05
CA LEU A 188 14.53 4.43 22.55
C LEU A 188 14.39 3.83 23.95
N GLU A 189 13.94 4.65 24.91
CA GLU A 189 13.87 4.27 26.31
C GLU A 189 12.42 4.17 26.75
N GLY A 190 12.17 3.34 27.76
CA GLY A 190 10.85 3.18 28.38
C GLY A 190 10.97 2.56 29.76
N ASN A 191 9.82 2.26 30.38
CA ASN A 191 9.78 1.60 31.67
C ASN A 191 8.72 0.51 31.69
N THR A 192 9.00 -0.59 32.36
CA THR A 192 8.07 -1.73 32.55
C THR A 192 6.75 -1.35 33.25
N ARG A 193 6.68 -0.18 33.88
CA ARG A 193 5.44 0.37 34.46
C ARG A 193 4.61 1.19 33.48
N GLU A 194 5.17 1.55 32.32
CA GLU A 194 4.58 2.44 31.31
C GLU A 194 4.66 1.82 29.91
N ILE A 195 4.48 0.49 29.82
CA ILE A 195 4.68 -0.28 28.58
C ILE A 195 3.74 0.21 27.46
N GLN A 196 2.52 0.62 27.80
CA GLN A 196 1.58 1.20 26.83
C GLN A 196 2.15 2.48 26.20
N ALA A 197 2.71 3.40 27.00
CA ALA A 197 3.31 4.63 26.50
C ALA A 197 4.55 4.33 25.61
N LEU A 198 5.33 3.31 25.96
CA LEU A 198 6.42 2.85 25.10
C LEU A 198 5.92 2.33 23.75
N ALA A 199 4.81 1.58 23.72
CA ALA A 199 4.22 1.10 22.47
C ALA A 199 3.72 2.26 21.58
N GLU A 200 3.07 3.26 22.17
CA GLU A 200 2.67 4.50 21.50
C GLU A 200 3.87 5.23 20.89
N ASP A 201 4.96 5.35 21.66
CA ASP A 201 6.21 5.98 21.21
C ASP A 201 6.87 5.24 20.06
N ILE A 202 6.91 3.90 20.11
CA ILE A 202 7.38 3.04 19.04
C ILE A 202 6.61 3.32 17.74
N VAL A 203 5.27 3.31 17.80
CA VAL A 203 4.44 3.52 16.61
C VAL A 203 4.59 4.95 16.10
N ARG A 204 4.64 5.94 16.99
CA ARG A 204 4.86 7.35 16.63
C ARG A 204 6.18 7.54 15.88
N GLU A 205 7.28 7.00 16.39
CA GLU A 205 8.57 7.11 15.73
C GLU A 205 8.62 6.31 14.42
N ALA A 206 8.02 5.12 14.37
CA ALA A 206 7.92 4.36 13.13
C ALA A 206 7.15 5.11 12.04
N LYS A 207 6.00 5.69 12.39
CA LYS A 207 5.19 6.53 11.49
C LYS A 207 5.99 7.71 10.95
N LYS A 208 6.72 8.44 11.78
CA LYS A 208 7.57 9.57 11.35
C LYS A 208 8.62 9.17 10.30
N ARG A 209 9.14 7.94 10.36
CA ARG A 209 10.16 7.45 9.41
C ARG A 209 9.57 6.96 8.09
N VAL A 210 8.35 6.43 8.12
CA VAL A 210 7.70 5.79 6.97
C VAL A 210 6.76 6.72 6.20
N LEU A 211 6.00 7.57 6.89
CA LEU A 211 4.90 8.36 6.32
C LEU A 211 5.32 9.76 5.85
N LYS A 212 6.58 9.92 5.42
CA LYS A 212 7.16 11.22 5.03
C LYS A 212 6.32 11.98 4.02
#